data_AF-A0A4Q2QQS6-F1
#
_entry.id   AF-A0A4Q2QQS6-F1
#
_cell.length_a   1.000
_cell.length_b   1.000
_cell.length_c   1.000
_cell.angle_alpha   90.00
_cell.angle_beta   90.00
_cell.angle_gamma   90.00
#
_symmetry.space_group_name_H-M   'P 1'
#
loop_
_entity.id
_entity.type
_entity.pdbx_description
1 polymer ?
#
loop_
_entity_poly.entity_id
_entity_poly.type
_entity_poly.pdbx_seq_one_letter_code
_entity_poly.pdbx_strand_id
1 'polypeptide(L)'
;FFMLALPFFTKRFGIKKVLLLGLVTAAIRYGFFIYGSADEYFTYALLFLGILLHGVSYDFYYVTAYIYVDKKAPVHMRTAAQGLITLCCQGFGSLLGYRLGGVMMEKMFAYQEPVNGLTFNWSGMWTFGAVM
;
A
#
# COMPACT_ATOMS: atom_id res chain seq x y z
N PHE A 1 -6.35 15.39 -3.61
CA PHE A 1 -7.59 15.29 -4.43
C PHE A 1 -8.46 14.11 -3.98
N PHE A 2 -7.95 12.88 -3.87
CA PHE A 2 -8.74 11.71 -3.45
C PHE A 2 -9.28 11.75 -2.02
N MET A 3 -8.54 12.35 -1.08
CA MET A 3 -9.04 12.64 0.27
C MET A 3 -10.37 13.42 0.29
N LEU A 4 -10.60 14.32 -0.68
CA LEU A 4 -11.84 15.08 -0.80
C LEU A 4 -12.99 14.25 -1.40
N ALA A 5 -12.67 13.19 -2.15
CA ALA A 5 -13.65 12.27 -2.71
C ALA A 5 -14.11 11.21 -1.69
N LEU A 6 -13.28 10.92 -0.68
CA LEU A 6 -13.55 9.91 0.34
C LEU A 6 -14.91 10.06 1.05
N PRO A 7 -15.36 11.26 1.48
CA PRO A 7 -16.67 11.44 2.11
C PRO A 7 -17.83 11.09 1.17
N PHE A 8 -17.68 11.39 -0.13
CA PHE A 8 -18.68 11.07 -1.14
C PHE A 8 -18.79 9.55 -1.35
N PHE A 9 -17.66 8.87 -1.52
CA PHE A 9 -17.64 7.41 -1.71
C PHE A 9 -18.12 6.66 -0.48
N THR A 10 -17.70 7.09 0.72
CA THR A 10 -18.13 6.46 1.98
C THR A 10 -19.61 6.67 2.26
N LYS A 11 -20.19 7.82 1.90
CA LYS A 11 -21.63 8.09 2.01
C LYS A 11 -22.45 7.29 1.00
N ARG A 12 -21.98 7.16 -0.25
CA ARG A 12 -22.72 6.49 -1.34
C ARG A 12 -22.61 4.97 -1.32
N PHE A 13 -21.42 4.43 -1.08
CA PHE A 13 -21.14 2.99 -1.18
C PHE A 13 -20.99 2.30 0.19
N GLY A 14 -20.83 3.08 1.25
CA GLY A 14 -20.59 2.57 2.60
C GLY A 14 -19.12 2.23 2.87
N ILE A 15 -18.74 2.31 4.14
CA ILE A 15 -17.35 2.18 4.61
C ILE A 15 -16.70 0.84 4.20
N LYS A 16 -17.43 -0.28 4.31
CA LYS A 16 -16.90 -1.61 3.97
C LYS A 16 -16.53 -1.75 2.49
N LYS A 17 -17.34 -1.17 1.58
CA LYS A 17 -17.07 -1.25 0.14
C LYS A 17 -15.90 -0.37 -0.26
N VAL A 18 -15.74 0.80 0.38
CA VAL A 18 -14.59 1.69 0.14
C VAL A 18 -13.29 1.05 0.63
N LEU A 19 -13.30 0.37 1.77
CA LEU A 19 -12.16 -0.42 2.24
C LEU A 19 -11.75 -1.50 1.21
N LEU A 20 -12.72 -2.25 0.70
CA LEU A 20 -12.46 -3.28 -0.30
C LEU A 20 -11.93 -2.69 -1.61
N LEU A 21 -12.47 -1.54 -2.04
CA LEU A 21 -11.96 -0.80 -3.20
C LEU A 21 -10.50 -0.36 -3.00
N GLY A 22 -10.14 0.11 -1.80
CA GLY A 22 -8.75 0.44 -1.45
C GLY A 22 -7.81 -0.76 -1.60
N LEU A 23 -8.23 -1.94 -1.12
CA LEU A 23 -7.48 -3.19 -1.23
C LEU A 23 -7.32 -3.65 -2.69
N VAL A 24 -8.40 -3.61 -3.49
CA VAL A 24 -8.35 -3.95 -4.91
C VAL A 24 -7.42 -3.00 -5.67
N THR A 25 -7.48 -1.70 -5.38
CA THR A 25 -6.60 -0.72 -5.99
C THR A 25 -5.14 -0.96 -5.60
N ALA A 26 -4.89 -1.39 -4.36
CA ALA A 26 -3.55 -1.77 -3.91
C ALA A 26 -3.03 -3.01 -4.66
N ALA A 27 -3.87 -4.03 -4.91
CA ALA A 27 -3.50 -5.19 -5.72
C ALA A 27 -3.17 -4.82 -7.17
N ILE A 28 -3.98 -3.96 -7.81
CA ILE A 28 -3.70 -3.45 -9.16
C ILE A 28 -2.36 -2.70 -9.20
N ARG A 29 -2.11 -1.87 -8.17
CA ARG A 29 -0.85 -1.14 -8.02
C ARG A 29 0.35 -2.08 -7.95
N TYR A 30 0.27 -3.19 -7.19
CA TYR A 30 1.34 -4.19 -7.20
C TYR A 30 1.54 -4.81 -8.58
N GLY A 31 0.46 -5.11 -9.30
CA GLY A 31 0.53 -5.56 -10.70
C GLY A 31 1.33 -4.60 -11.58
N PHE A 32 1.09 -3.29 -11.47
CA PHE A 32 1.84 -2.29 -12.24
C PHE A 32 3.34 -2.27 -11.90
N PHE A 33 3.72 -2.52 -10.65
CA PHE A 33 5.14 -2.57 -10.27
C PHE A 33 5.82 -3.89 -10.63
N ILE A 34 5.07 -5.00 -10.71
CA ILE A 34 5.61 -6.29 -11.15
C ILE A 34 6.00 -6.24 -12.63
N TYR A 35 5.18 -5.58 -13.46
CA TYR A 35 5.38 -5.45 -14.91
C TYR A 35 6.06 -4.14 -15.35
N GLY A 36 6.24 -3.20 -14.44
CA GLY A 36 6.88 -1.92 -14.73
C GLY A 36 8.40 -2.05 -14.83
N SER A 37 8.99 -1.42 -15.85
CA SER A 37 10.44 -1.38 -16.07
C SER A 37 10.84 -0.01 -16.61
N ALA A 38 12.14 0.30 -16.58
CA ALA A 38 12.67 1.57 -17.08
C ALA A 38 13.12 1.48 -18.55
N ASP A 39 12.97 0.31 -19.18
CA ASP A 39 13.55 0.01 -20.49
C ASP A 39 12.67 0.48 -21.65
N GLU A 40 11.33 0.46 -21.47
CA GLU A 40 10.37 0.85 -22.49
C GLU A 40 9.44 1.96 -21.99
N TYR A 41 8.98 2.84 -22.90
CA TYR A 41 8.07 3.93 -22.56
C TYR A 41 6.75 3.44 -21.93
N PHE A 42 6.24 2.31 -22.43
CA PHE A 42 4.99 1.72 -21.92
C PHE A 42 5.16 1.17 -20.50
N THR A 43 6.22 0.40 -20.24
CA THR A 43 6.48 -0.18 -18.91
C THR A 43 6.90 0.89 -17.91
N TYR A 44 7.55 1.96 -18.37
CA TYR A 44 7.85 3.14 -17.55
C TYR A 44 6.58 3.87 -17.14
N ALA A 45 5.60 4.02 -18.04
CA ALA A 45 4.30 4.60 -17.72
C ALA A 45 3.54 3.78 -16.65
N LEU A 46 3.69 2.45 -16.63
CA LEU A 46 3.10 1.60 -15.57
C LEU A 46 3.62 1.97 -14.18
N LEU A 47 4.91 2.30 -14.04
CA LEU A 47 5.48 2.73 -12.77
C LEU A 47 4.82 4.03 -12.27
N PHE A 48 4.65 5.02 -13.16
CA PHE A 48 3.95 6.27 -12.81
C PHE A 48 2.48 6.05 -12.46
N LEU A 49 1.79 5.19 -13.21
CA LEU A 49 0.41 4.81 -12.90
C LEU A 49 0.32 4.13 -11.52
N GLY A 50 1.29 3.27 -11.17
CA GLY A 50 1.39 2.66 -9.84
C GLY A 50 1.62 3.67 -8.72
N ILE A 51 2.43 4.70 -8.98
CA ILE A 51 2.66 5.82 -8.03
C ILE A 51 1.38 6.66 -7.88
N LEU A 52 0.69 6.98 -8.97
CA LEU A 52 -0.58 7.74 -8.90
C LEU A 52 -1.67 6.95 -8.15
N LEU A 53 -1.76 5.64 -8.37
CA LEU A 53 -2.69 4.77 -7.65
C LEU A 53 -2.38 4.67 -6.15
N HIS A 54 -1.14 4.93 -5.73
CA HIS A 54 -0.77 4.88 -4.31
C HIS A 54 -1.65 5.79 -3.46
N GLY A 55 -1.91 7.02 -3.92
CA GLY A 55 -2.76 7.96 -3.18
C GLY A 55 -4.18 7.44 -2.98
N VAL A 56 -4.75 6.79 -4.00
CA VAL A 56 -6.09 6.19 -3.94
C VAL A 56 -6.11 5.02 -2.96
N SER A 57 -5.16 4.09 -3.09
CA SER A 57 -5.05 2.93 -2.19
C SER A 57 -4.86 3.36 -0.74
N TYR A 58 -3.99 4.35 -0.49
CA TYR A 58 -3.72 4.86 0.84
C TYR A 58 -4.96 5.50 1.45
N ASP A 59 -5.57 6.47 0.75
CA ASP A 59 -6.75 7.18 1.27
C ASP A 59 -7.90 6.20 1.51
N PHE A 60 -8.23 5.35 0.54
CA PHE A 60 -9.44 4.53 0.60
C PHE A 60 -9.30 3.38 1.59
N TYR A 61 -8.09 2.88 1.82
CA TYR A 61 -7.85 1.85 2.83
C TYR A 61 -7.56 2.46 4.21
N TYR A 62 -6.45 3.21 4.36
CA TYR A 62 -5.98 3.68 5.67
C TYR A 62 -6.94 4.70 6.29
N VAL A 63 -7.32 5.75 5.56
CA VAL A 63 -8.19 6.81 6.12
C VAL A 63 -9.57 6.24 6.44
N THR A 64 -10.12 5.40 5.56
CA THR A 64 -11.40 4.72 5.82
C THR A 64 -11.32 3.77 7.02
N ALA A 65 -10.20 3.06 7.22
CA ALA A 65 -10.00 2.18 8.37
C ALA A 65 -9.99 2.97 9.68
N TYR A 66 -9.30 4.12 9.72
CA TYR A 66 -9.33 5.01 10.89
C TYR A 66 -10.75 5.50 11.19
N ILE A 67 -11.51 5.92 10.17
CA ILE A 67 -12.92 6.32 10.32
C ILE A 67 -13.79 5.16 10.81
N TYR A 68 -13.53 3.95 10.33
CA TYR A 68 -14.26 2.75 10.76
C TYR A 68 -14.03 2.43 12.24
N VAL A 69 -12.77 2.46 12.69
CA VAL A 69 -12.41 2.24 14.10
C VAL A 69 -13.04 3.31 14.99
N ASP A 70 -12.97 4.59 14.60
CA ASP A 70 -13.58 5.69 15.36
C ASP A 70 -15.09 5.49 15.54
N LYS A 71 -15.79 5.10 14.47
CA LYS A 71 -17.23 4.83 14.50
C LYS A 71 -17.60 3.62 15.34
N LYS A 72 -16.72 2.62 15.44
CA LYS A 72 -17.00 1.39 16.19
C LYS A 72 -16.63 1.53 17.68
N ALA A 73 -15.67 2.39 18.01
CA ALA A 73 -15.24 2.63 19.37
C ALA A 73 -16.26 3.47 20.17
N PRO A 74 -16.49 3.15 21.47
CA PRO A 74 -17.23 4.02 22.38
C PRO A 74 -16.61 5.41 22.46
N VAL A 75 -17.42 6.46 22.62
CA VAL A 75 -16.97 7.87 22.56
C VAL A 75 -15.80 8.14 23.50
N HIS A 76 -15.83 7.61 24.72
CA HIS A 76 -14.78 7.78 25.72
C HIS A 76 -13.47 7.03 25.40
N MET A 77 -13.48 6.07 24.48
CA MET A 77 -12.30 5.27 24.08
C MET A 77 -11.79 5.60 22.67
N ARG A 78 -12.44 6.50 21.93
CA ARG A 78 -12.06 6.78 20.52
C ARG A 78 -10.60 7.18 20.37
N THR A 79 -10.09 8.06 21.23
CA THR A 79 -8.69 8.49 21.21
C THR A 79 -7.74 7.32 21.45
N ALA A 80 -8.06 6.45 22.41
CA ALA A 80 -7.27 5.25 22.69
C ALA A 80 -7.30 4.26 21.51
N ALA A 81 -8.47 4.08 20.88
CA ALA A 81 -8.63 3.22 19.73
C ALA A 81 -7.82 3.73 18.53
N GLN A 82 -7.83 5.04 18.25
CA GLN A 82 -6.99 5.69 17.22
C GLN A 82 -5.50 5.55 17.49
N GLY A 83 -5.09 5.73 18.75
CA GLY A 83 -3.71 5.50 19.17
C GLY A 83 -3.27 4.06 18.95
N LEU A 84 -4.13 3.09 19.29
CA LEU A 84 -3.84 1.67 19.13
C LEU A 84 -3.69 1.28 17.65
N ILE A 85 -4.63 1.64 16.78
CA ILE A 85 -4.52 1.35 15.34
C ILE A 85 -3.29 2.03 14.73
N THR A 86 -2.96 3.25 15.15
CA THR A 86 -1.75 3.94 14.69
C THR A 86 -0.50 3.19 15.13
N LEU A 87 -0.40 2.79 16.39
CA LEU A 87 0.74 2.02 16.91
C LEU A 87 0.88 0.67 16.18
N CYS A 88 -0.21 -0.05 15.98
CA CYS A 88 -0.20 -1.34 15.30
C CYS A 88 0.22 -1.20 13.83
N CYS A 89 -0.38 -0.25 13.09
CA CYS A 89 -0.15 -0.13 11.65
C CYS A 89 1.12 0.65 11.31
N GLN A 90 1.35 1.80 11.93
CA GLN A 90 2.46 2.70 11.62
C GLN A 90 3.68 2.50 12.53
N GLY A 91 3.50 1.88 13.71
CA GLY A 91 4.59 1.49 14.60
C GLY A 91 5.10 0.09 14.27
N PHE A 92 4.49 -0.94 14.88
CA PHE A 92 4.94 -2.32 14.74
C PHE A 92 4.87 -2.84 13.31
N GLY A 93 3.77 -2.54 12.59
CA GLY A 93 3.58 -2.94 11.20
C GLY A 93 4.70 -2.41 10.30
N SER A 94 4.99 -1.11 10.37
CA SER A 94 6.10 -0.50 9.63
C SER A 94 7.46 -1.08 10.03
N LEU A 95 7.72 -1.25 11.34
CA LEU A 95 8.99 -1.80 11.82
C LEU A 95 9.26 -3.21 11.26
N LEU A 96 8.28 -4.09 11.36
CA LEU A 96 8.36 -5.45 10.82
C LEU A 96 8.45 -5.43 9.29
N GLY A 97 7.65 -4.59 8.63
CA GLY A 97 7.65 -4.45 7.18
C GLY A 97 9.02 -4.02 6.63
N TYR A 98 9.63 -2.98 7.22
CA TYR A 98 10.96 -2.52 6.81
C TYR A 98 12.05 -3.55 7.11
N ARG A 99 11.97 -4.23 8.27
CA ARG A 99 12.96 -5.25 8.64
C ARG A 99 12.90 -6.45 7.70
N LEU A 100 11.71 -6.98 7.45
CA LEU A 100 11.51 -8.11 6.55
C LEU A 100 11.84 -7.72 5.11
N GLY A 101 11.35 -6.58 4.64
CA GLY A 101 11.61 -6.06 3.31
C GLY A 101 13.10 -5.87 3.03
N GLY A 102 13.84 -5.26 3.96
CA GLY A 102 15.29 -5.08 3.83
C GLY A 102 16.06 -6.39 3.80
N VAL A 103 15.76 -7.31 4.74
CA VAL A 103 16.43 -8.62 4.79
C VAL A 103 16.19 -9.41 3.51
N MET A 104 14.97 -9.40 2.98
CA MET A 104 14.68 -10.08 1.73
C MET A 104 15.34 -9.40 0.53
N MET A 105 15.33 -8.07 0.48
CA MET A 105 15.93 -7.30 -0.59
C MET A 105 17.42 -7.64 -0.70
N GLU A 106 18.13 -7.73 0.43
CA GLU A 106 19.55 -8.08 0.47
C GLU A 106 19.82 -9.57 0.24
N LYS A 107 19.02 -10.48 0.83
CA LYS A 107 19.36 -11.91 0.84
C LYS A 107 18.72 -12.73 -0.27
N MET A 108 17.58 -12.30 -0.80
CA MET A 108 16.78 -13.08 -1.75
C MET A 108 16.66 -12.42 -3.12
N PHE A 109 16.62 -11.09 -3.17
CA PHE A 109 16.38 -10.34 -4.40
C PHE A 109 17.58 -9.52 -4.87
N ALA A 110 18.71 -9.52 -4.16
CA ALA A 110 19.93 -8.88 -4.63
C ALA A 110 20.62 -9.74 -5.70
N TYR A 111 21.05 -9.10 -6.79
CA TYR A 111 21.94 -9.75 -7.75
C TYR A 111 23.38 -9.73 -7.24
N GLN A 112 24.14 -10.80 -7.45
CA GLN A 112 25.57 -10.84 -7.07
C GLN A 112 26.41 -9.87 -7.92
N GLU A 113 26.05 -9.72 -9.19
CA GLU A 113 26.58 -8.71 -10.10
C GLU A 113 25.41 -7.93 -10.72
N PRO A 114 25.51 -6.61 -10.93
CA PRO A 114 24.43 -5.84 -11.52
C PRO A 114 24.04 -6.35 -12.91
N VAL A 115 22.77 -6.73 -13.08
CA VAL A 115 22.22 -7.16 -14.37
C VAL A 115 21.47 -5.99 -14.98
N ASN A 116 21.84 -5.54 -16.18
CA ASN A 116 21.24 -4.36 -16.84
C ASN A 116 21.25 -3.08 -15.97
N GLY A 117 22.28 -2.90 -15.14
CA GLY A 117 22.38 -1.77 -14.20
C GLY A 117 21.45 -1.86 -12.99
N LEU A 118 20.66 -2.94 -12.86
CA LEU A 118 19.82 -3.21 -11.70
C LEU A 118 20.60 -4.03 -10.67
N THR A 119 20.57 -3.57 -9.43
CA THR A 119 21.16 -4.25 -8.27
C THR A 119 20.18 -5.24 -7.61
N PHE A 120 18.88 -5.10 -7.87
CA PHE A 120 17.83 -5.90 -7.25
C PHE A 120 16.79 -6.36 -8.27
N ASN A 121 16.25 -7.56 -8.04
CA ASN A 121 15.09 -8.09 -8.73
C ASN A 121 13.81 -7.45 -8.18
N TRP A 122 13.47 -6.28 -8.71
CA TRP A 122 12.27 -5.53 -8.32
C TRP A 122 10.97 -6.29 -8.61
N SER A 123 10.88 -6.97 -9.75
CA SER A 123 9.67 -7.72 -10.12
C SER A 123 9.38 -8.84 -9.11
N GLY A 124 10.41 -9.57 -8.68
CA GLY A 124 10.29 -10.58 -7.63
C GLY A 124 9.91 -9.99 -6.27
N MET A 125 10.51 -8.86 -5.89
CA MET A 125 10.21 -8.18 -4.62
C MET A 125 8.75 -7.69 -4.58
N TRP A 126 8.26 -7.08 -5.66
CA TRP A 126 6.87 -6.62 -5.76
C TRP A 126 5.89 -7.79 -5.85
N THR A 127 6.27 -8.90 -6.50
CA THR A 127 5.45 -10.12 -6.55
C THR A 127 5.27 -10.72 -5.16
N PHE A 128 6.35 -10.80 -4.39
CA PHE A 128 6.26 -11.25 -3.01
C PHE A 128 5.32 -10.35 -2.20
N GLY A 129 5.50 -9.03 -2.28
CA GLY A 129 4.62 -8.07 -1.59
C GLY A 129 3.15 -8.09 -2.04
N ALA A 130 2.85 -8.63 -3.23
CA ALA A 130 1.49 -8.80 -3.73
C ALA A 130 0.79 -10.06 -3.18
N VAL A 131 1.57 -11.10 -2.84
CA VAL A 131 1.06 -12.40 -2.40
C VAL A 131 0.90 -12.47 -0.87
N MET A 132 1.65 -11.66 -0.12
CA MET A 132 1.56 -11.57 1.34
C MET A 132 0.39 -10.73 1.83
#